data_AF-A0A958I8X5-F1
#
_entry.id   AF-A0A958I8X5-F1
#
_cell.length_a   1.000
_cell.length_b   1.000
_cell.length_c   1.000
_cell.angle_alpha   90.00
_cell.angle_beta   90.00
_cell.angle_gamma   90.00
#
_symmetry.space_group_name_H-M   'P 1'
#
loop_
_entity.id
_entity.type
_entity.pdbx_description
1 polymer ?
#
loop_
_entity_poly.entity_id
_entity_poly.type
_entity_poly.pdbx_seq_one_letter_code
_entity_poly.pdbx_strand_id
1 'polypeptide(L)'
;HSLGLSQRMSILSREEFYFFFVIGFWGKAPRIKAIAKITIPTSKTVLYLILMHTSLATSLFWIVLSITNQVPFHSILAVNAFATSIGYIAFFAPAGIGIKDGLLVIYLSLFMDQPTAFLVTASHRIIYILTDIILGIIANFKSKIIT
;
A
#
# COMPACT_ATOMS: atom_id res chain seq x y z
N HIS A 1 -23.44 -28.93 35.33
CA HIS A 1 -22.31 -27.99 35.50
C HIS A 1 -21.84 -27.52 34.12
N SER A 2 -22.62 -26.64 33.49
CA SER A 2 -22.34 -26.09 32.15
C SER A 2 -21.53 -24.81 32.29
N LEU A 3 -20.21 -24.93 32.22
CA LEU A 3 -19.32 -23.76 32.15
C LEU A 3 -19.43 -23.13 30.76
N GLY A 4 -19.69 -21.83 30.75
CA GLY A 4 -20.07 -21.04 29.59
C GLY A 4 -18.97 -20.91 28.53
N LEU A 5 -19.40 -20.98 27.27
CA LEU A 5 -18.62 -20.78 26.05
C LEU A 5 -17.89 -19.42 25.97
N SER A 6 -18.18 -18.45 26.84
CA SER A 6 -17.53 -17.14 26.81
C SER A 6 -16.09 -17.16 27.36
N GLN A 7 -15.71 -18.16 28.17
CA GLN A 7 -14.36 -18.26 28.74
C GLN A 7 -13.31 -18.85 27.77
N ARG A 8 -13.73 -19.49 26.67
CA ARG A 8 -12.80 -20.10 25.69
C ARG A 8 -12.31 -19.12 24.60
N MET A 9 -12.84 -17.90 24.52
CA MET A 9 -12.48 -16.94 23.46
C MET A 9 -11.35 -15.97 23.83
N SER A 10 -10.79 -16.03 25.05
CA SER A 10 -9.75 -15.08 25.51
C SER A 10 -8.30 -15.57 25.36
N ILE A 11 -8.06 -16.74 24.76
CA ILE A 11 -6.71 -17.33 24.62
C ILE A 11 -6.47 -17.77 23.17
N LEU A 12 -6.75 -16.91 22.21
CA LEU A 12 -6.14 -17.03 20.88
C LEU A 12 -4.92 -16.12 20.88
N SER A 13 -3.74 -16.71 20.98
CA SER A 13 -2.48 -15.98 20.84
C SER A 13 -2.43 -15.30 19.47
N ARG A 14 -1.77 -14.13 19.37
CA ARG A 14 -1.65 -13.37 18.11
C ARG A 14 -1.24 -14.26 16.93
N GLU A 15 -0.38 -15.25 17.19
CA GLU A 15 0.11 -16.25 16.22
C GLU A 15 -1.03 -17.04 15.55
N GLU A 16 -2.05 -17.48 16.30
CA GLU A 16 -3.16 -18.25 15.74
C GLU A 16 -4.12 -17.39 14.91
N PHE A 17 -4.28 -16.11 15.26
CA PHE A 17 -5.03 -15.16 14.42
C PHE A 17 -4.34 -14.92 13.07
N TYR A 18 -3.01 -14.80 13.06
CA TYR A 18 -2.24 -14.73 11.82
C TYR A 18 -2.35 -16.02 11.01
N PHE A 19 -2.30 -17.18 11.66
CA PHE A 19 -2.45 -18.47 11.00
C PHE A 19 -3.83 -18.62 10.35
N PHE A 20 -4.91 -18.22 11.03
CA PHE A 20 -6.27 -18.22 10.47
C PHE A 20 -6.47 -17.16 9.37
N PHE A 21 -5.84 -16.00 9.47
CA PHE A 21 -5.90 -14.97 8.42
C PHE A 21 -5.17 -15.42 7.14
N VAL A 22 -3.99 -16.04 7.29
CA VAL A 22 -3.20 -16.57 6.17
C VAL A 22 -3.94 -17.73 5.50
N ILE A 23 -4.46 -18.70 6.26
CA ILE A 23 -5.16 -19.87 5.70
C ILE A 23 -6.54 -19.50 5.17
N GLY A 24 -7.25 -18.54 5.78
CA GLY A 24 -8.56 -18.09 5.31
C GLY A 24 -8.50 -17.38 3.95
N PHE A 25 -7.43 -16.61 3.72
CA PHE A 25 -7.18 -15.95 2.43
C PHE A 25 -6.67 -16.93 1.36
N TRP A 26 -5.92 -17.96 1.77
CA TRP A 26 -5.39 -19.00 0.87
C TRP A 26 -6.38 -20.12 0.54
N GLY A 27 -7.21 -20.56 1.50
CA GLY A 27 -8.11 -21.70 1.37
C GLY A 27 -9.29 -21.45 0.43
N LYS A 28 -9.55 -20.19 0.09
CA LYS A 28 -10.52 -19.76 -0.91
C LYS A 28 -9.86 -19.05 -2.09
N ALA A 29 -8.64 -19.42 -2.48
CA ALA A 29 -8.14 -19.11 -3.81
C ALA A 29 -8.84 -20.05 -4.81
N PRO A 30 -9.93 -19.64 -5.49
CA PRO A 30 -10.49 -20.47 -6.55
C PRO A 30 -9.37 -20.73 -7.56
N ARG A 31 -9.09 -22.02 -7.76
CA ARG A 31 -8.24 -22.61 -8.81
C ARG A 31 -7.82 -21.57 -9.85
N ILE A 32 -6.57 -21.11 -9.75
CA ILE A 32 -5.86 -20.28 -10.74
C ILE A 32 -5.63 -21.14 -12.01
N LYS A 33 -6.72 -21.50 -12.67
CA LYS A 33 -6.79 -22.18 -13.97
C LYS A 33 -7.33 -21.24 -15.05
N ALA A 34 -7.38 -19.94 -14.77
CA ALA A 34 -7.24 -18.96 -15.83
C ALA A 34 -5.74 -18.70 -15.94
N ILE A 35 -5.10 -19.35 -16.91
CA ILE A 35 -3.81 -18.92 -17.44
C ILE A 35 -3.95 -17.42 -17.63
N ALA A 36 -3.33 -16.65 -16.73
CA ALA A 36 -3.30 -15.20 -16.82
C ALA A 36 -2.73 -14.93 -18.20
N LYS A 37 -3.58 -14.45 -19.12
CA LYS A 37 -3.17 -14.01 -20.44
C LYS A 37 -2.12 -12.94 -20.14
N ILE A 38 -0.85 -13.30 -20.28
CA ILE A 38 0.29 -12.41 -20.06
C ILE A 38 0.10 -11.31 -21.09
N THR A 39 -0.62 -10.29 -20.66
CA THR A 39 -0.96 -9.17 -21.51
C THR A 39 0.30 -8.35 -21.48
N ILE A 40 1.09 -8.49 -22.54
CA ILE A 40 2.32 -7.72 -22.72
C ILE A 40 1.90 -6.26 -22.54
N PRO A 41 2.52 -5.53 -21.60
CA PRO A 41 2.11 -4.16 -21.34
C PRO A 41 2.28 -3.36 -22.63
N THR A 42 1.19 -2.80 -23.11
CA THR A 42 1.24 -1.84 -24.22
C THR A 42 2.05 -0.62 -23.78
N SER A 43 2.76 0.01 -24.71
CA SER A 43 3.58 1.21 -24.44
C SER A 43 2.79 2.30 -23.70
N LYS A 44 1.49 2.43 -23.99
CA LYS A 44 0.57 3.33 -23.29
C LYS A 44 0.42 2.99 -21.80
N THR A 45 0.26 1.72 -21.44
CA THR A 45 0.14 1.29 -20.04
C THR A 45 1.41 1.58 -19.25
N VAL A 46 2.58 1.33 -19.85
CA VAL A 46 3.87 1.66 -19.24
C VAL A 46 3.96 3.17 -18.96
N LEU A 47 3.59 4.00 -19.94
CA LEU A 47 3.57 5.45 -19.76
C LEU A 47 2.63 5.88 -18.62
N TYR A 48 1.42 5.33 -18.56
CA TYR A 48 0.48 5.61 -17.46
C TYR A 48 1.05 5.21 -16.10
N LEU A 49 1.73 4.06 -16.00
CA LEU A 49 2.36 3.62 -14.74
C LEU A 49 3.48 4.54 -14.31
N ILE A 50 4.34 4.97 -15.24
CA ILE A 50 5.42 5.92 -14.94
C ILE A 50 4.83 7.24 -14.44
N LEU A 51 3.83 7.80 -15.15
CA LEU A 51 3.17 9.04 -14.77
C LEU A 51 2.47 8.95 -13.41
N MET A 52 1.83 7.82 -13.13
CA MET A 52 1.20 7.58 -11.83
C MET A 52 2.24 7.57 -10.71
N HIS A 53 3.33 6.80 -10.86
CA HIS A 53 4.34 6.68 -9.82
C HIS A 53 5.15 7.97 -9.59
N THR A 54 5.41 8.75 -10.64
CA THR A 54 6.03 10.07 -10.50
C THR A 54 5.11 11.06 -9.81
N SER A 55 3.81 11.05 -10.12
CA SER A 55 2.80 11.86 -9.42
C SER A 55 2.75 11.53 -7.92
N LEU A 56 2.76 10.24 -7.57
CA LEU A 56 2.78 9.79 -6.17
C LEU A 56 4.07 10.17 -5.43
N ALA A 57 5.23 10.07 -6.09
CA ALA A 57 6.49 10.53 -5.51
C ALA A 57 6.51 12.05 -5.30
N THR A 58 5.90 12.79 -6.23
CA THR A 58 5.81 14.26 -6.15
C THR A 58 4.93 14.70 -4.99
N SER A 59 3.78 14.05 -4.76
CA SER A 59 2.94 14.37 -3.60
C SER A 59 3.63 14.07 -2.27
N LEU A 60 4.40 12.97 -2.18
CA LEU A 60 5.22 12.68 -1.01
C LEU A 60 6.30 13.75 -0.80
N PHE A 61 6.96 14.17 -1.88
CA PHE A 61 8.00 15.20 -1.81
C PHE A 61 7.46 16.53 -1.26
N TRP A 62 6.26 16.95 -1.65
CA TRP A 62 5.65 18.17 -1.09
C TRP A 62 5.39 18.07 0.42
N ILE A 63 5.03 16.89 0.93
CA ILE A 63 4.87 16.68 2.38
C ILE A 63 6.24 16.70 3.08
N VAL A 64 7.27 16.10 2.48
CA VAL A 64 8.61 16.13 3.07
C VAL A 64 9.19 17.55 3.06
N LEU A 65 8.98 18.29 1.98
CA LEU A 65 9.46 19.67 1.81
C LEU A 65 8.84 20.63 2.83
N SER A 66 7.62 20.38 3.29
CA SER A 66 6.99 21.19 4.34
C SER A 66 7.65 21.02 5.72
N ILE A 67 8.45 19.97 5.90
CA ILE A 67 9.15 19.65 7.14
C ILE A 67 10.65 19.95 7.01
N THR A 68 11.27 19.54 5.91
CA THR A 68 12.72 19.69 5.70
C THR A 68 13.07 19.91 4.23
N ASN A 69 14.02 20.81 3.99
CA ASN A 69 14.58 21.10 2.66
C ASN A 69 15.84 20.28 2.34
N GLN A 70 16.22 19.34 3.22
CA GLN A 70 17.47 18.59 3.08
C GLN A 70 17.35 17.38 2.14
N VAL A 71 16.13 16.95 1.82
CA VAL A 71 15.88 15.77 1.00
C VAL A 71 15.67 16.18 -0.45
N PRO A 72 16.54 15.77 -1.39
CA PRO A 72 16.37 16.13 -2.78
C PRO A 72 15.27 15.30 -3.45
N PHE A 73 14.54 15.93 -4.39
CA PHE A 73 13.41 15.31 -5.10
C PHE A 73 13.75 13.97 -5.77
N HIS A 74 14.90 13.89 -6.43
CA HIS A 74 15.32 12.70 -7.16
C HIS A 74 15.49 11.48 -6.25
N SER A 75 15.92 11.69 -5.00
CA SER A 75 16.07 10.59 -4.05
C SER A 75 14.73 10.08 -3.55
N ILE A 76 13.75 10.96 -3.31
CA ILE A 76 12.38 10.53 -2.97
C ILE A 76 11.75 9.74 -4.11
N LEU A 77 11.93 10.21 -5.35
CA LEU A 77 11.45 9.49 -6.53
C LEU A 77 12.07 8.10 -6.63
N ALA A 78 13.39 8.00 -6.49
CA ALA A 78 14.13 6.73 -6.55
C ALA A 78 13.69 5.76 -5.43
N VAL A 79 13.62 6.24 -4.19
CA VAL A 79 13.21 5.41 -3.04
C VAL A 79 11.75 4.98 -3.17
N ASN A 80 10.85 5.85 -3.62
CA ASN A 80 9.44 5.48 -3.81
C ASN A 80 9.29 4.41 -4.91
N ALA A 81 10.02 4.53 -6.03
CA ALA A 81 10.02 3.52 -7.09
C ALA A 81 10.62 2.18 -6.62
N PHE A 82 11.73 2.23 -5.89
CA PHE A 82 12.39 1.06 -5.32
C PHE A 82 11.50 0.34 -4.29
N ALA A 83 10.97 1.08 -3.32
CA ALA A 83 10.09 0.56 -2.28
C ALA A 83 8.81 -0.03 -2.86
N THR A 84 8.26 0.58 -3.92
CA THR A 84 7.10 0.05 -4.63
C THR A 84 7.44 -1.25 -5.37
N SER A 85 8.61 -1.32 -6.02
CA SER A 85 9.06 -2.52 -6.72
C SER A 85 9.26 -3.70 -5.75
N ILE A 86 9.89 -3.45 -4.60
CA ILE A 86 10.02 -4.46 -3.54
C ILE A 86 8.65 -4.84 -2.97
N GLY A 87 7.77 -3.86 -2.77
CA GLY A 87 6.40 -4.10 -2.31
C GLY A 87 5.62 -5.05 -3.21
N TYR A 88 5.84 -5.01 -4.54
CA TYR A 88 5.22 -5.95 -5.48
C TYR A 88 5.84 -7.36 -5.44
N ILE A 89 7.12 -7.48 -5.09
CA ILE A 89 7.80 -8.78 -4.96
C ILE A 89 7.40 -9.47 -3.64
N ALA A 90 7.05 -8.69 -2.63
CA ALA A 90 6.71 -9.21 -1.32
C ALA A 90 5.34 -9.89 -1.27
N PHE A 91 5.35 -11.21 -1.47
CA PHE A 91 4.15 -12.08 -1.47
C PHE A 91 3.28 -11.99 -0.21
N PHE A 92 3.81 -11.55 0.93
CA PHE A 92 3.11 -11.55 2.21
C PHE A 92 2.42 -10.23 2.57
N ALA A 93 2.58 -9.19 1.74
CA ALA A 93 2.03 -7.86 1.99
C ALA A 93 1.05 -7.48 0.86
N PRO A 94 -0.28 -7.66 1.02
CA PRO A 94 -1.24 -7.19 0.03
C PRO A 94 -1.02 -5.69 -0.22
N ALA A 95 -0.93 -5.28 -1.49
CA ALA A 95 -0.61 -3.92 -1.91
C ALA A 95 0.73 -3.35 -1.39
N GLY A 96 1.69 -4.20 -0.99
CA GLY A 96 2.99 -3.75 -0.48
C GLY A 96 2.92 -3.08 0.90
N ILE A 97 1.81 -3.27 1.62
CA ILE A 97 1.53 -2.69 2.95
C ILE A 97 2.63 -3.11 3.94
N GLY A 98 3.26 -2.13 4.58
CA GLY A 98 4.31 -2.34 5.57
C GLY A 98 5.73 -2.37 5.00
N ILE A 99 5.95 -2.99 3.83
CA ILE A 99 7.31 -3.04 3.23
C ILE A 99 7.65 -1.74 2.53
N LYS A 100 6.74 -1.25 1.67
CA LYS A 100 6.94 0.05 1.02
C LYS A 100 7.09 1.15 2.06
N ASP A 101 6.18 1.17 3.02
CA ASP A 101 6.14 2.18 4.08
C ASP A 101 7.37 2.08 4.99
N GLY A 102 7.78 0.85 5.34
CA GLY A 102 8.98 0.63 6.14
C GLY A 102 10.25 1.15 5.46
N LEU A 103 10.42 0.88 4.17
CA LEU A 103 11.56 1.39 3.40
C LEU A 103 11.56 2.93 3.29
N LEU A 104 10.39 3.54 3.13
CA LEU A 104 10.24 5.00 3.14
C LEU A 104 10.60 5.60 4.49
N VAL A 105 10.14 5.00 5.59
CA VAL A 105 10.46 5.44 6.95
C VAL A 105 11.95 5.30 7.24
N ILE A 106 12.57 4.18 6.87
CA ILE A 106 14.02 3.96 7.03
C ILE A 106 14.79 5.06 6.28
N TYR A 107 14.43 5.33 5.03
CA TYR A 107 15.10 6.37 4.26
C TYR A 107 14.90 7.76 4.85
N LEU A 108 13.66 8.14 5.19
CA LEU A 108 13.36 9.46 5.75
C LEU A 108 13.99 9.65 7.13
N SER A 109 14.18 8.58 7.92
CA SER A 109 14.83 8.65 9.23
C SER A 109 16.30 9.10 9.18
N LEU A 110 16.91 9.14 7.99
CA LEU A 110 18.24 9.73 7.80
C LEU A 110 18.21 11.27 7.85
N PHE A 111 17.04 11.89 7.71
CA PHE A 111 16.86 13.34 7.58
C PHE A 111 15.93 13.95 8.64
N MET A 112 15.15 13.13 9.33
CA MET A 112 14.22 13.54 10.39
C MET A 112 14.13 12.45 11.45
N ASP A 113 13.55 12.77 12.61
CA ASP A 113 13.33 11.79 13.65
C ASP A 113 12.36 10.69 13.18
N GLN A 114 12.58 9.47 13.68
CA GLN A 114 11.81 8.29 13.28
C GLN A 114 10.28 8.45 13.48
N PRO A 115 9.78 9.06 14.57
CA PRO A 115 8.36 9.37 14.71
C PRO A 115 7.81 10.26 13.60
N THR A 116 8.53 11.34 13.24
CA THR A 116 8.12 12.23 12.14
C THR A 116 8.16 11.51 10.78
N ALA A 117 9.20 10.72 10.50
CA ALA A 117 9.29 9.93 9.27
C ALA A 117 8.11 8.96 9.11
N PHE A 118 7.71 8.31 10.22
CA PHE A 118 6.53 7.45 10.26
C PHE A 118 5.25 8.23 9.99
N LEU A 119 5.05 9.37 10.66
CA LEU A 119 3.86 10.21 10.46
C LEU A 119 3.75 10.73 9.03
N VAL A 120 4.85 11.16 8.41
CA VAL A 120 4.88 11.61 7.02
C VAL A 120 4.44 10.50 6.08
N THR A 121 5.03 9.31 6.22
CA THR A 121 4.74 8.16 5.36
C THR A 121 3.30 7.69 5.55
N ALA A 122 2.82 7.61 6.79
CA ALA A 122 1.44 7.23 7.10
C ALA A 122 0.43 8.26 6.57
N SER A 123 0.71 9.55 6.73
CA SER A 123 -0.15 10.63 6.24
C SER A 123 -0.27 10.62 4.73
N HIS A 124 0.86 10.47 4.01
CA HIS A 124 0.87 10.32 2.55
C HIS A 124 -0.03 9.18 2.09
N ARG A 125 0.04 8.03 2.78
CA ARG A 125 -0.78 6.86 2.46
C ARG A 125 -2.27 7.09 2.72
N ILE A 126 -2.62 7.73 3.84
CA ILE A 126 -4.02 8.09 4.13
C ILE A 126 -4.56 9.01 3.03
N ILE A 127 -3.81 10.05 2.66
CA ILE A 127 -4.21 11.00 1.62
C ILE A 127 -4.42 10.29 0.29
N TYR A 128 -3.47 9.43 -0.12
CA TYR A 128 -3.58 8.68 -1.38
C TYR A 128 -4.77 7.71 -1.38
N ILE A 129 -4.98 6.93 -0.31
CA ILE A 129 -6.13 6.01 -0.20
C ILE A 129 -7.45 6.78 -0.24
N LEU A 130 -7.56 7.89 0.48
CA LEU A 130 -8.76 8.72 0.45
C LEU A 130 -9.01 9.29 -0.95
N THR A 131 -7.95 9.73 -1.63
CA THR A 131 -8.04 10.25 -3.00
C THR A 131 -8.55 9.17 -3.95
N ASP A 132 -8.03 7.95 -3.88
CA ASP A 132 -8.48 6.82 -4.69
C ASP A 132 -9.95 6.47 -4.43
N ILE A 133 -10.38 6.46 -3.16
CA ILE A 133 -11.78 6.23 -2.79
C ILE A 133 -12.69 7.32 -3.38
N ILE A 134 -12.32 8.60 -3.22
CA ILE A 134 -13.10 9.73 -3.73
C ILE A 134 -13.20 9.69 -5.25
N LEU A 135 -12.08 9.47 -5.94
CA LEU A 135 -12.06 9.36 -7.41
C LEU A 135 -12.88 8.17 -7.90
N GLY A 136 -12.79 7.03 -7.20
CA GLY A 136 -13.60 5.86 -7.48
C GLY A 136 -15.10 6.12 -7.32
N ILE A 137 -15.50 6.85 -6.28
CA ILE A 137 -16.90 7.26 -6.07
C ILE A 137 -17.35 8.19 -7.20
N ILE A 138 -16.58 9.23 -7.52
CA ILE A 138 -16.91 10.21 -8.58
C ILE A 138 -17.05 9.51 -9.94
N ALA A 139 -16.13 8.61 -10.28
CA ALA A 139 -16.17 7.87 -11.54
C ALA A 139 -17.45 7.02 -11.67
N ASN A 140 -17.86 6.36 -10.58
CA ASN A 140 -19.10 5.58 -10.55
C ASN A 140 -20.35 6.45 -10.68
N PHE A 141 -20.39 7.61 -10.03
CA PHE A 141 -21.50 8.55 -10.17
C PHE A 141 -21.64 9.05 -11.61
N LYS A 142 -20.52 9.40 -12.26
CA LYS A 142 -20.52 9.89 -13.65
C LYS A 142 -20.95 8.80 -14.64
N SER A 143 -20.49 7.57 -14.44
CA SER A 143 -20.92 6.41 -15.25
C SER A 143 -22.44 6.28 -15.26
N LYS A 144 -23.08 6.42 -14.10
CA LYS A 144 -24.54 6.27 -13.94
C LYS A 144 -25.37 7.38 -14.58
N ILE A 145 -24.76 8.50 -14.95
CA ILE A 145 -25.44 9.64 -15.62
C ILE A 145 -25.39 9.49 -17.16
N ILE A 146 -24.40 8.76 -17.68
CA ILE A 146 -24.17 8.62 -19.13
C ILE A 146 -24.82 7.32 -19.70
N THR A 147 -25.26 6.42 -18.82
CA THR A 147 -26.01 5.20 -19.18
C THR A 147 -27.50 5.41 -18.92
#